data_AF-A0A1I6N2P8-F1
#
_entry.id   AF-A0A1I6N2P8-F1
#
_cell.length_a   1.000
_cell.length_b   1.000
_cell.length_c   1.000
_cell.angle_alpha   90.00
_cell.angle_beta   90.00
_cell.angle_gamma   90.00
#
_symmetry.space_group_name_H-M   'P 1'
#
loop_
_entity.id
_entity.type
_entity.pdbx_description
1 polymer ?
#
loop_
_entity_poly.entity_id
_entity_poly.type
_entity_poly.pdbx_seq_one_letter_code
_entity_poly.pdbx_strand_id
1 'polypeptide(L)'
;MSGVSQLDKHSAASTVRPPRMLGETDVSVIMQFAAQLPPDAQILEVGPFLGGLTVELAKYGQVTVVDRFVWTSANEDNYPGLLQADESFHNLFRANMERAGLAIASIEATLPDLTWSGGKLDLVVIDAPRNAEQLHGCLKAICGALKPGAHVLIKHALNERDFGMGALVDALIGASMFDMVPVDQPAWCNIATIKATDQAGRLAEYDDVDELIANAPMSDQPTDPWYGHRLSLFRLAQLALSRQWPEAFARLTELPASIETLHTWDDLEPLLLGHAEVDDERLATLSEIIWLRSDIRQNRKLPLPLGATAPERLRAFWRNNAGHTEVLSGLDPWLLTDPRANVIAAALEMQKASLFGKSVFEIGPDLAGGAITAILSGAKQYLGITTSDIDPAQATNFEQFPQVKLAHVDDVAVETVAAADVVIIHPASEDTSESEVALREALKQQGRGKTIVQLLT
;
A
#
# COMPACT_ATOMS: atom_id res chain seq x y z
N MET A 1 -3.68 24.56 -9.09
CA MET A 1 -4.10 25.25 -10.33
C MET A 1 -4.84 24.24 -11.19
N SER A 2 -6.13 24.46 -11.49
CA SER A 2 -6.96 23.51 -12.24
C SER A 2 -6.59 23.52 -13.73
N GLY A 3 -5.67 22.64 -14.12
CA GLY A 3 -5.41 22.32 -15.51
C GLY A 3 -6.59 21.55 -16.08
N VAL A 4 -7.61 22.28 -16.55
CA VAL A 4 -8.67 21.70 -17.37
C VAL A 4 -7.99 21.21 -18.64
N SER A 5 -7.89 19.90 -18.83
CA SER A 5 -7.54 19.35 -20.14
C SER A 5 -8.58 19.88 -21.12
N GLN A 6 -8.19 20.81 -22.01
CA GLN A 6 -9.05 21.17 -23.12
C GLN A 6 -9.15 19.93 -24.01
N LEU A 7 -10.26 19.20 -23.87
CA LEU A 7 -10.66 18.20 -24.85
C LEU A 7 -10.61 18.88 -26.22
N ASP A 8 -10.04 18.19 -27.19
CA ASP A 8 -9.90 18.68 -28.57
C ASP A 8 -11.29 18.63 -29.24
N LYS A 9 -12.19 19.55 -28.82
CA LYS A 9 -13.62 19.61 -29.18
C LYS A 9 -13.81 20.22 -30.58
N HIS A 10 -13.11 19.69 -31.58
CA HIS A 10 -13.44 20.02 -32.96
C HIS A 10 -14.78 19.36 -33.34
N SER A 11 -15.66 20.13 -34.00
CA SER A 11 -16.92 19.59 -34.50
C SER A 11 -16.64 18.42 -35.44
N ALA A 12 -17.26 17.26 -35.16
CA ALA A 12 -17.06 16.01 -35.91
C ALA A 12 -17.41 16.08 -37.41
N ALA A 13 -17.86 17.25 -37.90
CA ALA A 13 -18.41 17.45 -39.23
C ALA A 13 -17.37 17.80 -40.32
N SER A 14 -16.08 18.02 -40.02
CA SER A 14 -15.10 18.31 -41.09
C SER A 14 -13.63 17.90 -40.88
N THR A 15 -13.28 17.12 -39.85
CA THR A 15 -11.88 16.73 -39.66
C THR A 15 -11.52 15.46 -40.44
N VAL A 16 -10.38 15.50 -41.15
CA VAL A 16 -9.74 14.34 -41.82
C VAL A 16 -9.36 13.24 -40.80
N ARG A 17 -9.29 13.58 -39.51
CA ARG A 17 -8.94 12.67 -38.41
C ARG A 17 -10.12 12.42 -37.48
N PRO A 18 -10.34 11.17 -37.03
CA PRO A 18 -11.33 10.86 -36.01
C PRO A 18 -11.01 11.60 -34.70
N PRO A 19 -12.01 11.99 -33.90
CA PRO A 19 -11.79 12.63 -32.61
C PRO A 19 -11.12 11.65 -31.64
N ARG A 20 -10.36 12.21 -30.69
CA ARG A 20 -9.72 11.50 -29.57
C ARG A 20 -10.08 12.18 -28.26
N MET A 21 -10.22 11.41 -27.18
CA MET A 21 -10.46 11.95 -25.83
C MET A 21 -9.17 12.12 -25.01
N LEU A 22 -8.01 11.93 -25.64
CA LEU A 22 -6.70 12.12 -25.02
C LEU A 22 -6.11 13.48 -25.39
N GLY A 23 -5.44 14.12 -24.42
CA GLY A 23 -4.70 15.35 -24.65
C GLY A 23 -3.40 15.12 -25.41
N GLU A 24 -2.81 16.17 -25.98
CA GLU A 24 -1.57 16.06 -26.78
C GLU A 24 -0.39 15.45 -26.01
N THR A 25 -0.28 15.74 -24.71
CA THR A 25 0.78 15.17 -23.87
C THR A 25 0.59 13.68 -23.64
N ASP A 26 -0.64 13.22 -23.41
CA ASP A 26 -0.94 11.79 -23.26
C ASP A 26 -0.54 11.05 -24.55
N VAL A 27 -0.93 11.60 -25.70
CA VAL A 27 -0.57 11.05 -27.00
C VAL A 27 0.93 11.06 -27.20
N SER A 28 1.63 12.14 -26.83
CA SER A 28 3.09 12.24 -26.97
C SER A 28 3.82 11.16 -26.15
N VAL A 29 3.37 10.91 -24.92
CA VAL A 29 3.89 9.83 -24.07
C VAL A 29 3.65 8.47 -24.75
N ILE A 30 2.43 8.18 -25.21
CA ILE A 30 2.12 6.91 -25.88
C ILE A 30 2.96 6.72 -27.15
N MET A 31 3.11 7.78 -27.94
CA MET A 31 3.89 7.74 -29.19
C MET A 31 5.39 7.57 -28.96
N GLN A 32 5.92 8.03 -27.83
CA GLN A 32 7.32 7.78 -27.45
C GLN A 32 7.62 6.28 -27.38
N PHE A 33 6.69 5.49 -26.84
CA PHE A 33 6.84 4.03 -26.75
C PHE A 33 6.50 3.34 -28.07
N ALA A 34 5.45 3.77 -28.76
CA ALA A 34 5.08 3.21 -30.06
C ALA A 34 6.21 3.35 -31.10
N ALA A 35 6.93 4.47 -31.09
CA ALA A 35 8.05 4.73 -32.01
C ALA A 35 9.27 3.80 -31.80
N GLN A 36 9.36 3.10 -30.68
CA GLN A 36 10.45 2.18 -30.35
C GLN A 36 10.10 0.72 -30.67
N LEU A 37 8.90 0.45 -31.16
CA LEU A 37 8.43 -0.90 -31.43
C LEU A 37 9.16 -1.55 -32.62
N PRO A 38 9.34 -2.88 -32.58
CA PRO A 38 9.85 -3.60 -33.74
C PRO A 38 8.85 -3.56 -34.91
N PRO A 39 9.31 -3.83 -36.15
CA PRO A 39 8.40 -4.05 -37.27
C PRO A 39 7.35 -5.12 -36.94
N ASP A 40 6.12 -4.90 -37.41
CA ASP A 40 4.97 -5.79 -37.21
C ASP A 40 4.59 -6.05 -35.73
N ALA A 41 4.95 -5.13 -34.83
CA ALA A 41 4.58 -5.20 -33.42
C ALA A 41 3.06 -5.36 -33.23
N GLN A 42 2.68 -6.14 -32.23
CA GLN A 42 1.29 -6.33 -31.84
C GLN A 42 0.94 -5.32 -30.75
N ILE A 43 -0.06 -4.49 -31.03
CA ILE A 43 -0.50 -3.40 -30.16
C ILE A 43 -1.94 -3.66 -29.73
N LEU A 44 -2.21 -3.53 -28.44
CA LEU A 44 -3.56 -3.56 -27.89
C LEU A 44 -3.95 -2.16 -27.37
N GLU A 45 -5.12 -1.68 -27.76
CA GLU A 45 -5.73 -0.46 -27.22
C GLU A 45 -7.08 -0.82 -26.56
N VAL A 46 -7.22 -0.53 -25.28
CA VAL A 46 -8.44 -0.78 -24.50
C VAL A 46 -9.12 0.56 -24.22
N GLY A 47 -10.25 0.80 -24.88
CA GLY A 47 -10.95 2.09 -24.89
C GLY A 47 -10.58 3.00 -26.08
N PRO A 48 -10.73 2.55 -27.34
CA PRO A 48 -10.33 3.32 -28.53
C PRO A 48 -11.20 4.55 -28.81
N PHE A 49 -12.37 4.67 -28.17
CA PHE A 49 -13.40 5.66 -28.51
C PHE A 49 -13.67 5.66 -30.02
N LEU A 50 -13.66 6.82 -30.69
CA LEU A 50 -13.88 6.95 -32.12
C LEU A 50 -12.62 6.68 -32.98
N GLY A 51 -11.52 6.21 -32.37
CA GLY A 51 -10.34 5.67 -33.03
C GLY A 51 -9.24 6.67 -33.35
N GLY A 52 -9.27 7.87 -32.75
CA GLY A 52 -8.25 8.89 -33.02
C GLY A 52 -6.82 8.46 -32.63
N LEU A 53 -6.65 7.77 -31.50
CA LEU A 53 -5.36 7.19 -31.11
C LEU A 53 -5.03 5.94 -31.92
N THR A 54 -6.03 5.08 -32.20
CA THR A 54 -5.89 3.88 -33.03
C THR A 54 -5.20 4.17 -34.37
N VAL A 55 -5.58 5.27 -35.05
CA VAL A 55 -4.97 5.69 -36.33
C VAL A 55 -3.48 6.01 -36.19
N GLU A 56 -3.07 6.59 -35.06
CA GLU A 56 -1.66 6.91 -34.80
C GLU A 56 -0.86 5.65 -34.44
N LEU A 57 -1.42 4.77 -33.59
CA LEU A 57 -0.80 3.49 -33.23
C LEU A 57 -0.61 2.56 -34.43
N ALA A 58 -1.56 2.54 -35.37
CA ALA A 58 -1.50 1.68 -36.57
C ALA A 58 -0.32 1.98 -37.50
N LYS A 59 0.38 3.10 -37.31
CA LYS A 59 1.63 3.42 -38.04
C LYS A 59 2.82 2.60 -37.56
N TYR A 60 2.73 2.03 -36.35
CA TYR A 60 3.85 1.37 -35.67
C TYR A 60 3.64 -0.15 -35.52
N GLY A 61 2.45 -0.68 -35.82
CA GLY A 61 2.17 -2.10 -35.66
C GLY A 61 0.73 -2.48 -36.01
N GLN A 62 0.42 -3.75 -35.80
CA GLN A 62 -0.92 -4.30 -35.93
C GLN A 62 -1.71 -4.01 -34.66
N VAL A 63 -2.75 -3.19 -34.77
CA VAL A 63 -3.57 -2.77 -33.64
C VAL A 63 -4.82 -3.64 -33.54
N THR A 64 -5.05 -4.18 -32.33
CA THR A 64 -6.34 -4.72 -31.92
C THR A 64 -6.94 -3.78 -30.88
N VAL A 65 -8.22 -3.47 -30.99
CA VAL A 65 -8.92 -2.64 -30.01
C VAL A 65 -9.92 -3.44 -29.19
N VAL A 66 -10.14 -3.04 -27.94
CA VAL A 66 -11.17 -3.60 -27.05
C VAL A 66 -12.05 -2.47 -26.55
N ASP A 67 -13.36 -2.62 -26.69
CA ASP A 67 -14.38 -1.76 -26.08
C ASP A 67 -15.70 -2.53 -25.97
N ARG A 68 -16.62 -2.07 -25.14
CA ARG A 68 -18.03 -2.49 -25.22
C ARG A 68 -18.82 -1.72 -26.28
N PHE A 69 -18.20 -0.69 -26.86
CA PHE A 69 -18.75 0.20 -27.87
C PHE A 69 -20.07 0.89 -27.47
N VAL A 70 -20.29 1.11 -26.17
CA VAL A 70 -21.50 1.78 -25.65
C VAL A 70 -21.24 3.26 -25.43
N TRP A 71 -22.08 4.10 -26.03
CA TRP A 71 -22.06 5.55 -25.86
C TRP A 71 -22.59 5.92 -24.47
N THR A 72 -21.76 6.54 -23.63
CA THR A 72 -22.19 6.90 -22.27
C THR A 72 -22.97 8.22 -22.25
N SER A 73 -23.72 8.48 -21.20
CA SER A 73 -24.34 9.79 -20.96
C SER A 73 -23.31 10.93 -20.99
N ALA A 74 -22.13 10.71 -20.41
CA ALA A 74 -21.03 11.68 -20.48
C ALA A 74 -20.55 11.93 -21.92
N ASN A 75 -20.63 10.93 -22.81
CA ASN A 75 -20.30 11.12 -24.21
C ASN A 75 -21.39 11.94 -24.92
N GLU A 76 -22.67 11.68 -24.65
CA GLU A 76 -23.80 12.47 -25.18
C GLU A 76 -23.70 13.94 -24.77
N ASP A 77 -23.41 14.21 -23.49
CA ASP A 77 -23.23 15.58 -22.99
C ASP A 77 -22.05 16.31 -23.65
N ASN A 78 -20.95 15.59 -23.90
CA ASN A 78 -19.75 16.16 -24.51
C ASN A 78 -19.85 16.31 -26.04
N TYR A 79 -20.66 15.48 -26.70
CA TYR A 79 -20.86 15.44 -28.15
C TYR A 79 -22.36 15.36 -28.49
N PRO A 80 -23.11 16.43 -28.16
CA PRO A 80 -24.57 16.42 -28.31
C PRO A 80 -24.98 16.23 -29.76
N GLY A 81 -25.93 15.31 -29.99
CA GLY A 81 -26.50 15.02 -31.30
C GLY A 81 -25.69 14.06 -32.19
N LEU A 82 -24.57 13.50 -31.69
CA LEU A 82 -23.83 12.46 -32.42
C LEU A 82 -24.50 11.08 -32.26
N LEU A 83 -24.74 10.68 -31.02
CA LEU A 83 -25.43 9.46 -30.59
C LEU A 83 -26.11 9.74 -29.23
N GLN A 84 -27.16 8.99 -28.93
CA GLN A 84 -27.80 8.97 -27.61
C GLN A 84 -27.06 8.03 -26.66
N ALA A 85 -27.20 8.25 -25.34
CA ALA A 85 -26.71 7.30 -24.35
C ALA A 85 -27.23 5.88 -24.61
N ASP A 86 -26.41 4.89 -24.30
CA ASP A 86 -26.61 3.45 -24.49
C ASP A 86 -26.64 2.97 -25.97
N GLU A 87 -26.54 3.89 -26.95
CA GLU A 87 -26.37 3.50 -28.35
C GLU A 87 -24.96 2.95 -28.62
N SER A 88 -24.86 2.02 -29.59
CA SER A 88 -23.57 1.50 -30.01
C SER A 88 -22.85 2.47 -30.94
N PHE A 89 -21.60 2.81 -30.64
CA PHE A 89 -20.74 3.60 -31.53
C PHE A 89 -19.82 2.74 -32.41
N HIS A 90 -19.93 1.40 -32.37
CA HIS A 90 -19.03 0.49 -33.11
C HIS A 90 -19.01 0.78 -34.62
N ASN A 91 -20.18 1.02 -35.20
CA ASN A 91 -20.30 1.37 -36.62
C ASN A 91 -19.60 2.70 -36.97
N LEU A 92 -19.68 3.69 -36.08
CA LEU A 92 -18.99 4.97 -36.27
C LEU A 92 -17.47 4.79 -36.19
N PHE A 93 -16.99 4.04 -35.20
CA PHE A 93 -15.57 3.68 -35.08
C PHE A 93 -15.08 2.98 -36.35
N ARG A 94 -15.79 1.95 -36.82
CA ARG A 94 -15.42 1.21 -38.04
C ARG A 94 -15.38 2.11 -39.28
N ALA A 95 -16.39 2.95 -39.48
CA ALA A 95 -16.43 3.88 -40.61
C ALA A 95 -15.25 4.88 -40.58
N ASN A 96 -14.81 5.28 -39.39
CA ASN A 96 -13.63 6.11 -39.21
C ASN A 96 -12.33 5.38 -39.58
N MET A 97 -12.19 4.11 -39.18
CA MET A 97 -11.01 3.29 -39.54
C MET A 97 -10.95 3.03 -41.05
N GLU A 98 -12.09 2.71 -41.66
CA GLU A 98 -12.21 2.52 -43.11
C GLU A 98 -11.85 3.80 -43.89
N ARG A 99 -12.30 4.98 -43.43
CA ARG A 99 -11.91 6.27 -44.01
C ARG A 99 -10.42 6.56 -43.89
N ALA A 100 -9.78 6.08 -42.82
CA ALA A 100 -8.34 6.16 -42.63
C ALA A 100 -7.55 5.10 -43.42
N GLY A 101 -8.23 4.21 -44.15
CA GLY A 101 -7.60 3.12 -44.89
C GLY A 101 -7.08 1.98 -44.01
N LEU A 102 -7.63 1.83 -42.80
CA LEU A 102 -7.20 0.85 -41.82
C LEU A 102 -8.23 -0.26 -41.65
N ALA A 103 -7.75 -1.50 -41.57
CA ALA A 103 -8.55 -2.66 -41.18
C ALA A 103 -8.13 -3.07 -39.76
N ILE A 104 -8.88 -2.59 -38.76
CA ILE A 104 -8.58 -2.81 -37.34
C ILE A 104 -9.39 -3.99 -36.81
N ALA A 105 -8.74 -4.92 -36.12
CA ALA A 105 -9.43 -5.95 -35.36
C ALA A 105 -10.04 -5.33 -34.10
N SER A 106 -11.32 -5.60 -33.83
CA SER A 106 -12.01 -5.13 -32.63
C SER A 106 -12.59 -6.31 -31.86
N ILE A 107 -12.39 -6.33 -30.55
CA ILE A 107 -13.02 -7.25 -29.61
C ILE A 107 -14.08 -6.46 -28.84
N GLU A 108 -15.33 -6.87 -28.95
CA GLU A 108 -16.42 -6.28 -28.18
C GLU A 108 -16.53 -6.99 -26.83
N ALA A 109 -16.17 -6.29 -25.74
CA ALA A 109 -16.16 -6.87 -24.40
C ALA A 109 -16.39 -5.80 -23.31
N THR A 110 -17.05 -6.22 -22.23
CA THR A 110 -17.12 -5.45 -20.97
C THR A 110 -15.96 -5.85 -20.08
N LEU A 111 -15.45 -4.91 -19.28
CA LEU A 111 -14.47 -5.20 -18.22
C LEU A 111 -15.21 -5.48 -16.91
N PRO A 112 -14.84 -6.50 -16.13
CA PRO A 112 -13.58 -7.27 -16.21
C PRO A 112 -13.58 -8.50 -17.15
N ASP A 113 -14.69 -8.80 -17.84
CA ASP A 113 -14.93 -10.07 -18.58
C ASP A 113 -14.16 -10.23 -19.91
N LEU A 114 -13.09 -9.48 -20.14
CA LEU A 114 -12.27 -9.60 -21.34
C LEU A 114 -11.61 -10.97 -21.42
N THR A 115 -11.59 -11.56 -22.61
CA THR A 115 -10.74 -12.70 -22.93
C THR A 115 -9.82 -12.36 -24.10
N TRP A 116 -8.54 -12.70 -23.99
CA TRP A 116 -7.56 -12.47 -25.05
C TRP A 116 -7.27 -13.76 -25.81
N SER A 117 -7.58 -13.77 -27.10
CA SER A 117 -7.27 -14.88 -28.02
C SER A 117 -6.25 -14.49 -29.11
N GLY A 118 -5.74 -13.25 -29.06
CA GLY A 118 -4.78 -12.74 -30.02
C GLY A 118 -3.35 -13.22 -29.79
N GLY A 119 -2.42 -12.65 -30.56
CA GLY A 119 -1.00 -12.97 -30.48
C GLY A 119 -0.30 -12.41 -29.23
N LYS A 120 1.03 -12.55 -29.21
CA LYS A 120 1.88 -11.96 -28.16
C LYS A 120 1.99 -10.45 -28.34
N LEU A 121 1.78 -9.69 -27.27
CA LEU A 121 1.68 -8.23 -27.25
C LEU A 121 3.03 -7.56 -26.97
N ASP A 122 3.34 -6.51 -27.73
CA ASP A 122 4.53 -5.65 -27.55
C ASP A 122 4.20 -4.35 -26.80
N LEU A 123 2.99 -3.81 -27.04
CA LEU A 123 2.50 -2.58 -26.43
C LEU A 123 1.03 -2.73 -26.07
N VAL A 124 0.66 -2.24 -24.89
CA VAL A 124 -0.73 -2.16 -24.45
C VAL A 124 -1.02 -0.76 -23.95
N VAL A 125 -2.12 -0.16 -24.40
CA VAL A 125 -2.64 1.13 -23.92
C VAL A 125 -4.01 0.89 -23.30
N ILE A 126 -4.18 1.28 -22.04
CA ILE A 126 -5.38 1.03 -21.25
C ILE A 126 -6.00 2.36 -20.80
N ASP A 127 -7.19 2.68 -21.33
CA ASP A 127 -7.94 3.93 -21.05
C ASP A 127 -9.40 3.67 -20.61
N ALA A 128 -9.93 2.48 -20.85
CA ALA A 128 -11.32 2.15 -20.51
C ALA A 128 -11.61 1.92 -19.01
N PRO A 129 -10.78 1.19 -18.23
CA PRO A 129 -11.07 0.91 -16.82
C PRO A 129 -11.36 2.17 -16.01
N ARG A 130 -12.27 2.03 -15.04
CA ARG A 130 -12.70 3.11 -14.15
C ARG A 130 -12.36 2.84 -12.68
N ASN A 131 -11.83 1.65 -12.37
CA ASN A 131 -11.44 1.25 -11.03
C ASN A 131 -10.41 0.12 -11.09
N ALA A 132 -9.89 -0.26 -9.92
CA ALA A 132 -8.88 -1.32 -9.77
C ALA A 132 -9.37 -2.68 -10.29
N GLU A 133 -10.61 -3.05 -10.01
CA GLU A 133 -11.19 -4.35 -10.41
C GLU A 133 -11.23 -4.52 -11.94
N GLN A 134 -11.68 -3.50 -12.67
CA GLN A 134 -11.71 -3.51 -14.13
C GLN A 134 -10.30 -3.53 -14.72
N LEU A 135 -9.36 -2.79 -14.13
CA LEU A 135 -7.95 -2.82 -14.54
C LEU A 135 -7.34 -4.20 -14.29
N HIS A 136 -7.60 -4.80 -13.14
CA HIS A 136 -7.16 -6.15 -12.78
C HIS A 136 -7.67 -7.19 -13.77
N GLY A 137 -8.99 -7.20 -14.06
CA GLY A 137 -9.57 -8.11 -15.04
C GLY A 137 -8.97 -7.95 -16.44
N CYS A 138 -8.77 -6.69 -16.87
CA CYS A 138 -8.13 -6.39 -18.15
C CYS A 138 -6.68 -6.93 -18.21
N LEU A 139 -5.86 -6.63 -17.20
CA LEU A 139 -4.46 -7.07 -17.14
C LEU A 139 -4.37 -8.60 -17.01
N LYS A 140 -5.23 -9.22 -16.21
CA LYS A 140 -5.30 -10.68 -16.04
C LYS A 140 -5.63 -11.38 -17.35
N ALA A 141 -6.55 -10.83 -18.15
CA ALA A 141 -6.90 -11.39 -19.45
C ALA A 141 -5.73 -11.41 -20.45
N ILE A 142 -4.80 -10.45 -20.35
CA ILE A 142 -3.72 -10.27 -21.31
C ILE A 142 -2.33 -10.67 -20.78
N CYS A 143 -2.17 -10.91 -19.47
CA CYS A 143 -0.86 -11.10 -18.84
C CYS A 143 -0.05 -12.25 -19.45
N GLY A 144 -0.72 -13.36 -19.80
CA GLY A 144 -0.10 -14.50 -20.48
C GLY A 144 0.30 -14.23 -21.93
N ALA A 145 -0.19 -13.14 -22.53
CA ALA A 145 0.13 -12.72 -23.89
C ALA A 145 1.20 -11.62 -23.97
N LEU A 146 1.51 -10.94 -22.86
CA LEU A 146 2.58 -9.94 -22.83
C LEU A 146 3.94 -10.60 -23.13
N LYS A 147 4.72 -10.01 -24.04
CA LYS A 147 6.13 -10.39 -24.21
C LYS A 147 6.92 -9.88 -23.00
N PRO A 148 7.98 -10.59 -22.56
CA PRO A 148 8.93 -10.00 -21.63
C PRO A 148 9.46 -8.68 -22.16
N GLY A 149 9.32 -7.62 -21.38
CA GLY A 149 9.67 -6.26 -21.75
C GLY A 149 8.63 -5.49 -22.56
N ALA A 150 7.44 -6.03 -22.78
CA ALA A 150 6.31 -5.29 -23.34
C ALA A 150 5.92 -4.12 -22.44
N HIS A 151 5.54 -3.00 -23.04
CA HIS A 151 5.12 -1.81 -22.30
C HIS A 151 3.60 -1.79 -22.15
N VAL A 152 3.13 -1.43 -20.96
CA VAL A 152 1.72 -1.24 -20.63
C VAL A 152 1.55 0.18 -20.10
N LEU A 153 0.76 0.99 -20.79
CA LEU A 153 0.47 2.36 -20.43
C LEU A 153 -0.97 2.42 -19.90
N ILE A 154 -1.12 2.88 -18.66
CA ILE A 154 -2.39 2.85 -17.94
C ILE A 154 -2.80 4.29 -17.64
N LYS A 155 -3.82 4.77 -18.34
CA LYS A 155 -4.40 6.09 -18.11
C LYS A 155 -5.13 6.11 -16.77
N HIS A 156 -5.12 7.27 -16.12
CA HIS A 156 -5.70 7.49 -14.80
C HIS A 156 -5.04 6.77 -13.61
N ALA A 157 -4.01 5.93 -13.82
CA ALA A 157 -3.30 5.28 -12.72
C ALA A 157 -2.61 6.27 -11.76
N LEU A 158 -2.19 7.45 -12.24
CA LEU A 158 -1.60 8.52 -11.42
C LEU A 158 -2.61 9.59 -11.00
N ASN A 159 -3.91 9.31 -11.08
CA ASN A 159 -4.96 10.24 -10.66
C ASN A 159 -5.13 10.28 -9.13
N GLU A 160 -4.80 11.39 -8.49
CA GLU A 160 -4.92 11.55 -7.03
C GLU A 160 -6.36 11.56 -6.51
N ARG A 161 -7.36 11.59 -7.40
CA ARG A 161 -8.77 11.51 -6.98
C ARG A 161 -9.31 10.08 -6.97
N ASP A 162 -8.54 9.13 -7.47
CA ASP A 162 -8.91 7.73 -7.54
C ASP A 162 -7.65 6.87 -7.35
N PHE A 163 -7.42 6.46 -6.11
CA PHE A 163 -6.21 5.77 -5.71
C PHE A 163 -6.18 4.31 -6.16
N GLY A 164 -7.35 3.69 -6.39
CA GLY A 164 -7.47 2.24 -6.52
C GLY A 164 -6.65 1.67 -7.69
N MET A 165 -6.69 2.31 -8.86
CA MET A 165 -5.90 1.87 -10.01
C MET A 165 -4.40 2.01 -9.76
N GLY A 166 -3.96 3.13 -9.16
CA GLY A 166 -2.56 3.33 -8.83
C GLY A 166 -2.06 2.38 -7.74
N ALA A 167 -2.89 2.08 -6.75
CA ALA A 167 -2.63 1.11 -5.70
C ALA A 167 -2.41 -0.30 -6.27
N LEU A 168 -3.23 -0.71 -7.25
CA LEU A 168 -3.04 -1.97 -7.97
C LEU A 168 -1.72 -1.96 -8.75
N VAL A 169 -1.40 -0.88 -9.46
CA VAL A 169 -0.15 -0.79 -10.21
C VAL A 169 1.06 -0.90 -9.28
N ASP A 170 1.05 -0.25 -8.11
CA ASP A 170 2.10 -0.41 -7.10
C ASP A 170 2.22 -1.87 -6.62
N ALA A 171 1.09 -2.52 -6.30
CA ALA A 171 1.09 -3.91 -5.85
C ALA A 171 1.67 -4.87 -6.91
N LEU A 172 1.36 -4.64 -8.19
CA LEU A 172 1.92 -5.39 -9.31
C LEU A 172 3.44 -5.21 -9.45
N ILE A 173 3.94 -3.99 -9.20
CA ILE A 173 5.39 -3.70 -9.20
C ILE A 173 6.06 -4.39 -8.00
N GLY A 174 5.50 -4.24 -6.81
CA GLY A 174 6.01 -4.88 -5.60
C GLY A 174 6.07 -6.41 -5.72
N ALA A 175 5.07 -7.03 -6.35
CA ALA A 175 5.05 -8.46 -6.65
C ALA A 175 6.04 -8.88 -7.77
N SER A 176 6.85 -7.95 -8.29
CA SER A 176 7.84 -8.15 -9.37
C SER A 176 7.25 -8.63 -10.69
N MET A 177 5.94 -8.41 -10.92
CA MET A 177 5.27 -8.76 -12.17
C MET A 177 5.52 -7.71 -13.26
N PHE A 178 5.75 -6.47 -12.85
CA PHE A 178 6.01 -5.34 -13.71
C PHE A 178 7.08 -4.43 -13.09
N ASP A 179 7.81 -3.71 -13.93
CA ASP A 179 8.71 -2.64 -13.50
C ASP A 179 8.12 -1.28 -13.87
N MET A 180 8.24 -0.28 -13.01
CA MET A 180 7.94 1.10 -13.38
C MET A 180 8.92 1.59 -14.44
N VAL A 181 8.42 2.26 -15.47
CA VAL A 181 9.25 2.91 -16.49
C VAL A 181 9.22 4.43 -16.24
N PRO A 182 10.35 5.06 -15.89
CA PRO A 182 10.44 6.51 -15.78
C PRO A 182 10.15 7.16 -17.13
N VAL A 183 9.30 8.20 -17.10
CA VAL A 183 8.94 8.98 -18.29
C VAL A 183 9.01 10.45 -17.92
N ASP A 184 9.69 11.24 -18.74
CA ASP A 184 9.67 12.69 -18.63
C ASP A 184 8.31 13.23 -19.12
N GLN A 185 7.32 13.17 -18.22
CA GLN A 185 5.97 13.66 -18.45
C GLN A 185 5.62 14.77 -17.45
N PRO A 186 4.78 15.74 -17.82
CA PRO A 186 4.30 16.75 -16.87
C PRO A 186 3.52 16.13 -15.70
N ALA A 187 3.58 16.75 -14.52
CA ALA A 187 2.90 16.27 -13.30
C ALA A 187 1.38 16.05 -13.43
N TRP A 188 0.73 16.72 -14.40
CA TRP A 188 -0.70 16.58 -14.68
C TRP A 188 -1.03 15.43 -15.65
N CYS A 189 -0.04 14.86 -16.34
CA CYS A 189 -0.23 13.64 -17.13
C CYS A 189 -0.33 12.47 -16.15
N ASN A 190 -1.49 11.79 -16.18
CA ASN A 190 -1.82 10.77 -15.21
C ASN A 190 -1.68 9.33 -15.75
N ILE A 191 -0.82 9.13 -16.74
CA ILE A 191 -0.48 7.80 -17.29
C ILE A 191 0.66 7.20 -16.47
N ALA A 192 0.46 6.01 -15.93
CA ALA A 192 1.58 5.19 -15.45
C ALA A 192 2.06 4.31 -16.62
N THR A 193 3.39 4.22 -16.80
CA THR A 193 3.97 3.29 -17.78
C THR A 193 4.73 2.22 -17.03
N ILE A 194 4.33 0.97 -17.24
CA ILE A 194 4.98 -0.19 -16.64
C ILE A 194 5.47 -1.14 -17.73
N LYS A 195 6.47 -1.95 -17.40
CA LYS A 195 7.09 -2.93 -18.30
C LYS A 195 6.91 -4.33 -17.74
N ALA A 196 6.41 -5.24 -18.55
CA ALA A 196 6.20 -6.63 -18.14
C ALA A 196 7.53 -7.34 -17.86
N THR A 197 7.64 -7.99 -16.71
CA THR A 197 8.77 -8.88 -16.39
C THR A 197 8.50 -10.29 -16.94
N ASP A 198 9.40 -11.24 -16.66
CA ASP A 198 9.15 -12.66 -16.90
C ASP A 198 8.10 -13.25 -15.95
N GLN A 199 7.76 -12.53 -14.86
CA GLN A 199 6.76 -12.93 -13.87
C GLN A 199 5.36 -12.39 -14.14
N ALA A 200 5.16 -11.57 -15.18
CA ALA A 200 3.87 -10.93 -15.47
C ALA A 200 2.69 -11.94 -15.54
N GLY A 201 2.94 -13.15 -16.05
CA GLY A 201 1.93 -14.22 -16.14
C GLY A 201 1.39 -14.71 -14.79
N ARG A 202 2.10 -14.47 -13.68
CA ARG A 202 1.63 -14.83 -12.32
C ARG A 202 0.39 -14.05 -11.90
N LEU A 203 0.07 -12.94 -12.55
CA LEU A 203 -1.18 -12.21 -12.30
C LEU A 203 -2.42 -13.11 -12.47
N ALA A 204 -2.35 -14.14 -13.32
CA ALA A 204 -3.43 -15.11 -13.47
C ALA A 204 -3.76 -15.90 -12.19
N GLU A 205 -2.83 -15.97 -11.23
CA GLU A 205 -2.96 -16.68 -9.94
C GLU A 205 -3.73 -15.88 -8.90
N TYR A 206 -3.97 -14.59 -9.14
CA TYR A 206 -4.67 -13.70 -8.20
C TYR A 206 -6.10 -13.47 -8.69
N ASP A 207 -7.08 -13.92 -7.90
CA ASP A 207 -8.50 -13.70 -8.18
C ASP A 207 -9.03 -12.43 -7.51
N ASP A 208 -8.51 -12.11 -6.33
CA ASP A 208 -8.93 -10.97 -5.51
C ASP A 208 -7.95 -9.79 -5.63
N VAL A 209 -8.46 -8.65 -6.10
CA VAL A 209 -7.69 -7.42 -6.28
C VAL A 209 -7.32 -6.78 -4.94
N ASP A 210 -8.21 -6.85 -3.94
CA ASP A 210 -7.99 -6.24 -2.63
C ASP A 210 -6.95 -7.07 -1.86
N GLU A 211 -6.97 -8.40 -1.99
CA GLU A 211 -5.94 -9.27 -1.40
C GLU A 211 -4.55 -8.95 -1.97
N LEU A 212 -4.44 -8.76 -3.29
CA LEU A 212 -3.17 -8.38 -3.93
C LEU A 212 -2.69 -7.00 -3.45
N ILE A 213 -3.58 -6.02 -3.38
CA ILE A 213 -3.30 -4.66 -2.87
C ILE A 213 -2.91 -4.70 -1.39
N ALA A 214 -3.49 -5.57 -0.57
CA ALA A 214 -3.10 -5.72 0.83
C ALA A 214 -1.70 -6.34 0.98
N ASN A 215 -1.46 -7.44 0.27
CA ASN A 215 -0.43 -8.39 0.67
C ASN A 215 0.87 -8.31 -0.12
N ALA A 216 0.88 -7.77 -1.35
CA ALA A 216 2.13 -7.62 -2.09
C ALA A 216 3.14 -6.74 -1.29
N PRO A 217 4.45 -7.00 -1.35
CA PRO A 217 5.40 -6.08 -0.73
C PRO A 217 5.36 -4.71 -1.44
N MET A 218 5.86 -3.66 -0.79
CA MET A 218 6.17 -2.39 -1.46
C MET A 218 7.49 -2.52 -2.21
N SER A 219 7.57 -1.87 -3.37
CA SER A 219 8.81 -1.79 -4.15
C SER A 219 9.86 -0.92 -3.44
N ASP A 220 11.12 -1.37 -3.45
CA ASP A 220 12.26 -0.53 -3.05
C ASP A 220 12.71 0.42 -4.18
N GLN A 221 12.30 0.13 -5.41
CA GLN A 221 12.49 0.98 -6.58
C GLN A 221 11.39 2.04 -6.69
N PRO A 222 11.65 3.15 -7.40
CA PRO A 222 10.64 4.14 -7.70
C PRO A 222 9.38 3.54 -8.34
N THR A 223 8.23 4.05 -7.93
CA THR A 223 6.91 3.59 -8.37
C THR A 223 6.12 4.69 -9.07
N ASP A 224 6.78 5.75 -9.53
CA ASP A 224 6.19 6.74 -10.41
C ASP A 224 7.17 7.22 -11.51
N PRO A 225 6.68 7.93 -12.53
CA PRO A 225 7.52 8.36 -13.66
C PRO A 225 8.65 9.33 -13.30
N TRP A 226 8.60 9.97 -12.12
CA TRP A 226 9.52 11.02 -11.68
C TRP A 226 10.57 10.53 -10.68
N TYR A 227 10.77 9.22 -10.59
CA TYR A 227 11.68 8.57 -9.64
C TYR A 227 11.24 8.67 -8.17
N GLY A 228 9.96 8.93 -7.91
CA GLY A 228 9.36 8.95 -6.58
C GLY A 228 8.63 7.66 -6.20
N HIS A 229 7.82 7.73 -5.14
CA HIS A 229 7.02 6.62 -4.60
C HIS A 229 5.52 6.95 -4.52
N ARG A 230 5.01 7.77 -5.44
CA ARG A 230 3.63 8.27 -5.39
C ARG A 230 2.58 7.16 -5.47
N LEU A 231 2.77 6.15 -6.32
CA LEU A 231 1.82 5.03 -6.39
C LEU A 231 1.80 4.20 -5.09
N SER A 232 2.94 4.11 -4.42
CA SER A 232 2.99 3.43 -3.11
C SER A 232 2.20 4.20 -2.05
N LEU A 233 2.14 5.53 -2.13
CA LEU A 233 1.26 6.34 -1.28
C LEU A 233 -0.22 6.21 -1.67
N PHE A 234 -0.53 6.06 -2.96
CA PHE A 234 -1.90 5.74 -3.39
C PHE A 234 -2.35 4.40 -2.81
N ARG A 235 -1.43 3.43 -2.72
CA ARG A 235 -1.71 2.15 -2.08
C ARG A 235 -2.00 2.29 -0.59
N LEU A 236 -1.23 3.08 0.16
CA LEU A 236 -1.55 3.37 1.57
C LEU A 236 -2.91 4.06 1.72
N ALA A 237 -3.19 5.05 0.86
CA ALA A 237 -4.46 5.76 0.83
C ALA A 237 -5.64 4.82 0.53
N GLN A 238 -5.49 3.90 -0.42
CA GLN A 238 -6.49 2.91 -0.76
C GLN A 238 -6.76 1.93 0.40
N LEU A 239 -5.71 1.44 1.07
CA LEU A 239 -5.86 0.57 2.24
C LEU A 239 -6.59 1.28 3.39
N ALA A 240 -6.28 2.56 3.62
CA ALA A 240 -6.98 3.40 4.61
C ALA A 240 -8.48 3.56 4.26
N LEU A 241 -8.81 3.86 3.00
CA LEU A 241 -10.20 3.95 2.53
C LEU A 241 -10.97 2.64 2.70
N SER A 242 -10.31 1.51 2.42
CA SER A 242 -10.88 0.17 2.61
C SER A 242 -10.85 -0.31 4.08
N ARG A 243 -10.43 0.53 5.03
CA ARG A 243 -10.30 0.23 6.48
C ARG A 243 -9.35 -0.93 6.80
N GLN A 244 -8.41 -1.21 5.90
CA GLN A 244 -7.33 -2.19 6.07
C GLN A 244 -6.15 -1.52 6.78
N TRP A 245 -6.40 -1.03 8.01
CA TRP A 245 -5.40 -0.28 8.78
C TRP A 245 -4.16 -1.10 9.15
N PRO A 246 -4.26 -2.37 9.61
CA PRO A 246 -3.09 -3.20 9.87
C PRO A 246 -2.16 -3.30 8.66
N GLU A 247 -2.74 -3.47 7.47
CA GLU A 247 -2.03 -3.58 6.20
C GLU A 247 -1.41 -2.24 5.81
N ALA A 248 -2.16 -1.13 5.94
CA ALA A 248 -1.64 0.21 5.68
C ALA A 248 -0.41 0.52 6.54
N PHE A 249 -0.46 0.22 7.85
CA PHE A 249 0.69 0.38 8.74
C PHE A 249 1.83 -0.56 8.35
N ALA A 250 1.57 -1.85 8.12
CA ALA A 250 2.61 -2.80 7.73
C ALA A 250 3.36 -2.34 6.47
N ARG A 251 2.63 -1.95 5.41
CA ARG A 251 3.22 -1.46 4.16
C ARG A 251 3.95 -0.14 4.31
N LEU A 252 3.48 0.76 5.18
CA LEU A 252 4.17 2.01 5.47
C LEU A 252 5.58 1.78 6.02
N THR A 253 5.90 0.63 6.61
CA THR A 253 7.27 0.31 7.11
C THR A 253 8.27 -0.01 6.00
N GLU A 254 7.78 -0.26 4.79
CA GLU A 254 8.59 -0.69 3.66
C GLU A 254 9.04 0.51 2.79
N LEU A 255 8.24 1.60 2.74
CA LEU A 255 8.49 2.81 1.91
C LEU A 255 9.71 3.68 2.28
N PRO A 256 10.76 3.84 1.47
CA PRO A 256 11.94 4.62 1.85
C PRO A 256 11.60 6.03 2.37
N ALA A 257 12.34 6.48 3.39
CA ALA A 257 12.18 7.80 3.98
C ALA A 257 12.55 8.88 2.95
N SER A 258 11.62 9.79 2.63
CA SER A 258 11.89 10.89 1.70
C SER A 258 11.04 12.13 1.99
N ILE A 259 11.59 13.32 1.74
CA ILE A 259 10.83 14.58 1.86
C ILE A 259 9.71 14.65 0.81
N GLU A 260 9.93 14.05 -0.36
CA GLU A 260 8.94 13.98 -1.44
C GLU A 260 7.71 13.15 -1.03
N THR A 261 7.93 12.05 -0.31
CA THR A 261 6.88 11.23 0.29
C THR A 261 6.00 12.06 1.22
N LEU A 262 6.61 12.91 2.05
CA LEU A 262 5.85 13.79 2.94
C LEU A 262 5.03 14.81 2.15
N HIS A 263 5.62 15.51 1.19
CA HIS A 263 4.89 16.50 0.38
C HIS A 263 3.74 15.87 -0.40
N THR A 264 3.95 14.68 -0.97
CA THR A 264 2.90 13.95 -1.67
C THR A 264 1.79 13.55 -0.70
N TRP A 265 2.13 13.08 0.51
CA TRP A 265 1.13 12.75 1.51
C TRP A 265 0.32 13.97 1.99
N ASP A 266 0.96 15.12 2.18
CA ASP A 266 0.30 16.38 2.54
C ASP A 266 -0.78 16.79 1.50
N ASP A 267 -0.59 16.42 0.22
CA ASP A 267 -1.57 16.63 -0.84
C ASP A 267 -2.70 15.57 -0.83
N LEU A 268 -2.40 14.33 -0.41
CA LEU A 268 -3.36 13.20 -0.41
C LEU A 268 -4.25 13.16 0.83
N GLU A 269 -3.73 13.48 2.02
CA GLU A 269 -4.47 13.43 3.28
C GLU A 269 -5.78 14.24 3.25
N PRO A 270 -5.82 15.49 2.73
CA PRO A 270 -7.07 16.25 2.64
C PRO A 270 -8.12 15.60 1.73
N LEU A 271 -7.68 14.84 0.72
CA LEU A 271 -8.59 14.11 -0.16
C LEU A 271 -9.22 12.93 0.60
N LEU A 272 -8.43 12.22 1.40
CA LEU A 272 -8.90 11.12 2.25
C LEU A 272 -9.90 11.58 3.31
N LEU A 273 -9.65 12.71 3.97
CA LEU A 273 -10.58 13.32 4.93
C LEU A 273 -11.94 13.70 4.31
N GLY A 274 -12.02 13.79 2.99
CA GLY A 274 -13.26 14.01 2.26
C GLY A 274 -14.18 12.79 2.19
N HIS A 275 -13.70 11.59 2.56
CA HIS A 275 -14.44 10.34 2.50
C HIS A 275 -15.01 9.96 3.87
N ALA A 276 -16.32 9.69 3.93
CA ALA A 276 -17.02 9.37 5.18
C ALA A 276 -16.62 8.00 5.77
N GLU A 277 -16.00 7.16 4.96
CA GLU A 277 -15.59 5.81 5.32
C GLU A 277 -14.30 5.78 6.14
N VAL A 278 -13.47 6.84 6.05
CA VAL A 278 -12.16 6.91 6.70
C VAL A 278 -12.31 7.20 8.19
N ASP A 279 -11.47 6.55 8.99
CA ASP A 279 -11.33 6.82 10.43
C ASP A 279 -10.30 7.94 10.62
N ASP A 280 -10.78 9.13 11.02
CA ASP A 280 -9.98 10.34 11.21
C ASP A 280 -8.80 10.14 12.18
N GLU A 281 -8.98 9.36 13.24
CA GLU A 281 -7.96 9.16 14.27
C GLU A 281 -6.86 8.21 13.78
N ARG A 282 -7.26 7.15 13.08
CA ARG A 282 -6.32 6.22 12.44
C ARG A 282 -5.57 6.91 11.30
N LEU A 283 -6.23 7.77 10.53
CA LEU A 283 -5.60 8.57 9.49
C LEU A 283 -4.57 9.53 10.10
N ALA A 284 -4.94 10.27 11.14
CA ALA A 284 -4.02 11.18 11.84
C ALA A 284 -2.78 10.44 12.38
N THR A 285 -2.96 9.22 12.88
CA THR A 285 -1.86 8.35 13.29
C THR A 285 -0.96 8.00 12.11
N LEU A 286 -1.53 7.58 10.97
CA LEU A 286 -0.79 7.25 9.75
C LEU A 286 0.03 8.45 9.25
N SER A 287 -0.58 9.64 9.22
CA SER A 287 0.06 10.89 8.82
C SER A 287 1.24 11.26 9.71
N GLU A 288 1.07 11.17 11.04
CA GLU A 288 2.16 11.41 11.99
C GLU A 288 3.31 10.43 11.75
N ILE A 289 3.03 9.16 11.48
CA ILE A 289 4.06 8.16 11.18
C ILE A 289 4.81 8.49 9.87
N ILE A 290 4.09 8.87 8.81
CA ILE A 290 4.70 9.28 7.53
C ILE A 290 5.62 10.48 7.74
N TRP A 291 5.17 11.48 8.49
CA TRP A 291 5.98 12.65 8.86
C TRP A 291 7.27 12.24 9.59
N LEU A 292 7.15 11.34 10.57
CA LEU A 292 8.28 10.88 11.36
C LEU A 292 9.31 10.08 10.61
N ARG A 293 8.85 9.26 9.67
CA ARG A 293 9.74 8.49 8.81
C ARG A 293 10.53 9.41 7.90
N SER A 294 9.86 10.43 7.36
CA SER A 294 10.42 11.37 6.39
C SER A 294 11.24 12.50 7.03
N ASP A 295 11.17 12.68 8.35
CA ASP A 295 12.02 13.62 9.11
C ASP A 295 13.48 13.10 9.24
N ILE A 296 14.24 13.32 8.16
CA ILE A 296 15.67 13.02 8.04
C ILE A 296 16.57 13.74 9.06
N ARG A 297 16.06 14.74 9.81
CA ARG A 297 16.84 15.46 10.82
C ARG A 297 17.01 14.66 12.11
N GLN A 298 16.30 13.56 12.27
CA GLN A 298 16.36 12.74 13.47
C GLN A 298 17.14 11.43 13.27
N ASN A 299 18.43 11.54 12.95
CA ASN A 299 19.42 10.47 13.21
C ASN A 299 19.68 10.34 14.72
N ARG A 300 18.64 10.01 15.47
CA ARG A 300 18.73 9.71 16.90
C ARG A 300 19.18 8.26 17.08
N LYS A 301 20.08 8.01 18.02
CA LYS A 301 20.43 6.65 18.43
C LYS A 301 19.18 5.98 19.03
N LEU A 302 18.88 4.77 18.57
CA LEU A 302 17.82 3.95 19.14
C LEU A 302 18.27 3.35 20.50
N PRO A 303 17.33 3.06 21.43
CA PRO A 303 15.90 3.39 21.34
C PRO A 303 15.62 4.88 21.57
N LEU A 304 14.53 5.38 20.98
CA LEU A 304 13.98 6.69 21.28
C LEU A 304 13.33 6.73 22.68
N PRO A 305 13.41 7.86 23.39
CA PRO A 305 12.65 8.08 24.61
C PRO A 305 11.15 8.05 24.30
N LEU A 306 10.35 7.42 25.17
CA LEU A 306 8.90 7.30 24.95
C LEU A 306 8.16 8.63 25.08
N GLY A 307 8.77 9.63 25.74
CA GLY A 307 8.17 10.93 25.99
C GLY A 307 6.92 10.89 26.88
N ALA A 308 6.38 12.06 27.20
CA ALA A 308 5.26 12.21 28.11
C ALA A 308 3.91 12.27 27.38
N THR A 309 3.93 12.59 26.08
CA THR A 309 2.72 12.79 25.26
C THR A 309 2.45 11.60 24.34
N ALA A 310 1.20 11.41 23.93
CA ALA A 310 0.83 10.32 23.01
C ALA A 310 1.56 10.39 21.66
N PRO A 311 1.74 11.56 21.03
CA PRO A 311 2.57 11.67 19.83
C PRO A 311 4.02 11.23 20.07
N GLU A 312 4.63 11.59 21.20
CA GLU A 312 5.99 11.13 21.53
C GLU A 312 6.08 9.61 21.74
N ARG A 313 5.03 8.99 22.28
CA ARG A 313 4.97 7.53 22.42
C ARG A 313 4.76 6.83 21.09
N LEU A 314 3.91 7.37 20.22
CA LEU A 314 3.77 6.89 18.84
C LEU A 314 5.09 6.96 18.08
N ARG A 315 5.79 8.09 18.22
CA ARG A 315 7.15 8.28 17.69
C ARG A 315 8.11 7.21 18.14
N ALA A 316 8.14 6.95 19.44
CA ALA A 316 9.04 5.99 20.02
C ALA A 316 8.65 4.56 19.64
N PHE A 317 7.38 4.18 19.76
CA PHE A 317 6.85 2.88 19.33
C PHE A 317 7.28 2.58 17.89
N TRP A 318 6.94 3.48 16.97
CA TRP A 318 7.18 3.26 15.55
C TRP A 318 8.67 3.11 15.25
N ARG A 319 9.50 4.01 15.77
CA ARG A 319 10.93 4.00 15.46
C ARG A 319 11.72 2.93 16.20
N ASN A 320 11.30 2.53 17.38
CA ASN A 320 11.93 1.44 18.13
C ASN A 320 11.56 0.06 17.55
N ASN A 321 10.43 -0.06 16.86
CA ASN A 321 10.00 -1.30 16.22
C ASN A 321 10.19 -1.29 14.70
N ALA A 322 10.88 -0.29 14.14
CA ALA A 322 11.15 -0.21 12.70
C ALA A 322 11.94 -1.46 12.25
N GLY A 323 11.32 -2.28 11.40
CA GLY A 323 11.86 -3.58 10.94
C GLY A 323 11.20 -4.83 11.55
N HIS A 324 10.26 -4.66 12.48
CA HIS A 324 9.42 -5.72 13.04
C HIS A 324 7.98 -5.56 12.53
N THR A 325 7.73 -5.98 11.29
CA THR A 325 6.44 -5.78 10.60
C THR A 325 5.27 -6.41 11.35
N GLU A 326 5.49 -7.57 11.97
CA GLU A 326 4.52 -8.29 12.80
C GLU A 326 4.05 -7.51 14.03
N VAL A 327 4.91 -6.62 14.55
CA VAL A 327 4.60 -5.75 15.69
C VAL A 327 3.82 -4.53 15.23
N LEU A 328 4.16 -4.01 14.06
CA LEU A 328 3.59 -2.78 13.50
C LEU A 328 2.20 -3.03 12.90
N SER A 329 1.91 -4.25 12.40
CA SER A 329 0.55 -4.65 12.02
C SER A 329 -0.41 -4.73 13.20
N GLY A 330 0.10 -5.00 14.41
CA GLY A 330 -0.66 -5.02 15.65
C GLY A 330 -0.85 -3.65 16.31
N LEU A 331 -0.43 -2.56 15.68
CA LEU A 331 -0.49 -1.22 16.26
C LEU A 331 -1.95 -0.83 16.57
N ASP A 332 -2.24 -0.72 17.87
CA ASP A 332 -3.39 0.01 18.38
C ASP A 332 -2.95 1.38 18.94
N PRO A 333 -3.18 2.49 18.22
CA PRO A 333 -2.85 3.84 18.67
C PRO A 333 -3.51 4.20 20.00
N TRP A 334 -4.63 3.57 20.34
CA TRP A 334 -5.32 3.78 21.62
C TRP A 334 -4.51 3.30 22.83
N LEU A 335 -3.72 2.24 22.69
CA LEU A 335 -2.79 1.83 23.75
C LEU A 335 -1.71 2.89 24.02
N LEU A 336 -1.42 3.75 23.04
CA LEU A 336 -0.47 4.85 23.17
C LEU A 336 -1.10 6.08 23.84
N THR A 337 -2.42 6.21 23.81
CA THR A 337 -3.17 7.32 24.40
C THR A 337 -3.75 7.00 25.78
N ASP A 338 -3.79 5.72 26.20
CA ASP A 338 -4.30 5.30 27.52
C ASP A 338 -3.50 5.98 28.66
N PRO A 339 -4.15 6.74 29.56
CA PRO A 339 -3.50 7.37 30.71
C PRO A 339 -2.76 6.38 31.62
N ARG A 340 -3.16 5.11 31.68
CA ARG A 340 -2.47 4.04 32.43
C ARG A 340 -1.11 3.73 31.84
N ALA A 341 -0.95 3.82 30.51
CA ALA A 341 0.34 3.66 29.85
C ALA A 341 1.34 4.73 30.30
N ASN A 342 0.89 5.95 30.63
CA ASN A 342 1.75 7.04 31.10
C ASN A 342 2.38 6.73 32.46
N VAL A 343 1.58 6.22 33.40
CA VAL A 343 2.03 5.93 34.77
C VAL A 343 3.12 4.85 34.75
N ILE A 344 2.94 3.83 33.92
CA ILE A 344 3.84 2.68 33.92
C ILE A 344 5.05 2.87 32.99
N ALA A 345 4.89 3.56 31.85
CA ALA A 345 6.02 3.96 31.01
C ALA A 345 7.00 4.89 31.74
N ALA A 346 6.50 5.67 32.73
CA ALA A 346 7.33 6.48 33.60
C ALA A 346 8.09 5.63 34.65
N ALA A 347 7.44 4.62 35.23
CA ALA A 347 8.07 3.71 36.20
C ALA A 347 9.24 2.91 35.59
N LEU A 348 9.12 2.54 34.32
CA LEU A 348 10.12 1.76 33.59
C LEU A 348 11.04 2.61 32.69
N GLU A 349 10.94 3.95 32.74
CA GLU A 349 11.76 4.89 31.96
C GLU A 349 13.26 4.62 32.06
N MET A 350 13.74 4.36 33.28
CA MET A 350 15.16 4.17 33.55
C MET A 350 15.75 2.91 32.89
N GLN A 351 14.91 2.04 32.33
CA GLN A 351 15.34 0.71 31.86
C GLN A 351 15.14 0.48 30.38
N LYS A 352 14.58 1.44 29.67
CA LYS A 352 14.21 1.34 28.25
C LYS A 352 15.36 0.94 27.34
N ALA A 353 16.54 1.51 27.56
CA ALA A 353 17.74 1.16 26.81
C ALA A 353 18.13 -0.32 26.97
N SER A 354 17.77 -0.95 28.08
CA SER A 354 18.04 -2.36 28.32
C SER A 354 17.01 -3.30 27.68
N LEU A 355 15.82 -2.79 27.31
CA LEU A 355 14.74 -3.58 26.70
C LEU A 355 14.84 -3.67 25.16
N PHE A 356 15.43 -2.67 24.51
CA PHE A 356 15.48 -2.58 23.04
C PHE A 356 16.18 -3.78 22.39
N GLY A 357 15.47 -4.45 21.48
CA GLY A 357 15.94 -5.63 20.74
C GLY A 357 16.11 -6.88 21.62
N LYS A 358 15.60 -6.88 22.86
CA LYS A 358 15.76 -7.95 23.83
C LYS A 358 14.48 -8.76 24.04
N SER A 359 14.63 -10.01 24.45
CA SER A 359 13.52 -10.79 25.01
C SER A 359 13.37 -10.45 26.49
N VAL A 360 12.22 -9.87 26.84
CA VAL A 360 11.90 -9.38 28.18
C VAL A 360 11.01 -10.38 28.90
N PHE A 361 11.35 -10.63 30.15
CA PHE A 361 10.57 -11.46 31.06
C PHE A 361 10.20 -10.64 32.28
N GLU A 362 8.93 -10.68 32.68
CA GLU A 362 8.43 -9.93 33.84
C GLU A 362 7.57 -10.82 34.72
N ILE A 363 7.78 -10.74 36.05
CA ILE A 363 6.95 -11.44 37.03
C ILE A 363 6.42 -10.47 38.08
N GLY A 364 5.11 -10.47 38.30
CA GLY A 364 4.46 -9.61 39.27
C GLY A 364 2.93 -9.50 39.11
N PRO A 365 2.26 -8.82 40.07
CA PRO A 365 0.86 -8.46 39.95
C PRO A 365 0.73 -7.18 39.10
N ASP A 366 -0.06 -7.22 38.02
CA ASP A 366 -0.24 -6.15 37.02
C ASP A 366 0.93 -5.97 36.02
N LEU A 367 0.83 -6.69 34.91
CA LEU A 367 1.89 -6.79 33.90
C LEU A 367 1.60 -5.99 32.63
N ALA A 368 0.43 -5.36 32.54
CA ALA A 368 0.01 -4.67 31.33
C ALA A 368 0.94 -3.51 30.99
N GLY A 369 1.35 -2.72 31.98
CA GLY A 369 2.27 -1.61 31.69
C GLY A 369 3.72 -2.04 31.45
N GLY A 370 4.14 -3.17 32.01
CA GLY A 370 5.39 -3.85 31.66
C GLY A 370 5.43 -4.24 30.19
N ALA A 371 4.38 -4.93 29.75
CA ALA A 371 4.17 -5.31 28.35
C ALA A 371 4.17 -4.10 27.42
N ILE A 372 3.37 -3.07 27.73
CA ILE A 372 3.31 -1.83 26.95
C ILE A 372 4.68 -1.17 26.87
N THR A 373 5.41 -1.05 27.97
CA THR A 373 6.74 -0.42 27.96
C THR A 373 7.72 -1.22 27.10
N ALA A 374 7.73 -2.55 27.22
CA ALA A 374 8.58 -3.41 26.42
C ALA A 374 8.29 -3.23 24.92
N ILE A 375 7.01 -3.25 24.53
CA ILE A 375 6.56 -3.01 23.16
C ILE A 375 7.01 -1.62 22.66
N LEU A 376 6.71 -0.56 23.42
CA LEU A 376 7.10 0.82 23.09
C LEU A 376 8.62 1.00 22.97
N SER A 377 9.39 0.24 23.75
CA SER A 377 10.85 0.28 23.78
C SER A 377 11.51 -0.58 22.71
N GLY A 378 10.73 -1.27 21.86
CA GLY A 378 11.27 -2.13 20.80
C GLY A 378 11.79 -3.48 21.29
N ALA A 379 11.20 -4.04 22.34
CA ALA A 379 11.53 -5.40 22.78
C ALA A 379 11.15 -6.42 21.70
N LYS A 380 12.02 -7.41 21.48
CA LYS A 380 11.79 -8.47 20.50
C LYS A 380 10.60 -9.35 20.90
N GLN A 381 10.50 -9.67 22.20
CA GLN A 381 9.46 -10.49 22.79
C GLN A 381 9.23 -10.06 24.24
N TYR A 382 8.00 -10.24 24.72
CA TYR A 382 7.64 -10.05 26.12
C TYR A 382 6.87 -11.26 26.65
N LEU A 383 7.34 -11.81 27.77
CA LEU A 383 6.61 -12.81 28.55
C LEU A 383 6.33 -12.25 29.94
N GLY A 384 5.05 -11.98 30.20
CA GLY A 384 4.56 -11.61 31.52
C GLY A 384 4.01 -12.82 32.27
N ILE A 385 4.48 -13.03 33.50
CA ILE A 385 3.98 -14.06 34.41
C ILE A 385 3.28 -13.42 35.58
N THR A 386 1.96 -13.49 35.58
CA THR A 386 1.15 -12.89 36.63
C THR A 386 1.01 -13.85 37.80
N THR A 387 1.05 -13.28 38.99
CA THR A 387 0.81 -13.96 40.26
C THR A 387 -0.66 -13.81 40.71
N SER A 388 -1.48 -13.20 39.85
CA SER A 388 -2.93 -12.98 40.01
C SER A 388 -3.64 -13.39 38.72
N ASP A 389 -4.97 -13.52 38.78
CA ASP A 389 -5.76 -13.79 37.57
C ASP A 389 -5.46 -12.76 36.46
N ILE A 390 -5.31 -13.25 35.23
CA ILE A 390 -5.15 -12.38 34.06
C ILE A 390 -6.49 -11.69 33.82
N ASP A 391 -6.52 -10.36 33.92
CA ASP A 391 -7.68 -9.57 33.53
C ASP A 391 -8.00 -9.84 32.05
N PRO A 392 -9.20 -10.35 31.71
CA PRO A 392 -9.58 -10.61 30.33
C PRO A 392 -9.45 -9.39 29.42
N ALA A 393 -9.69 -8.18 29.94
CA ALA A 393 -9.50 -6.96 29.16
C ALA A 393 -8.03 -6.69 28.83
N GLN A 394 -7.11 -7.02 29.75
CA GLN A 394 -5.68 -6.96 29.48
C GLN A 394 -5.26 -8.01 28.44
N ALA A 395 -5.77 -9.23 28.54
CA ALA A 395 -5.48 -10.29 27.58
C ALA A 395 -5.91 -9.89 26.16
N THR A 396 -7.15 -9.39 25.99
CA THR A 396 -7.67 -8.95 24.69
C THR A 396 -6.84 -7.83 24.07
N ASN A 397 -6.33 -6.89 24.88
CA ASN A 397 -5.49 -5.81 24.38
C ASN A 397 -4.14 -6.30 23.79
N PHE A 398 -3.63 -7.44 24.26
CA PHE A 398 -2.35 -7.99 23.80
C PHE A 398 -2.49 -9.08 22.74
N GLU A 399 -3.71 -9.58 22.46
CA GLU A 399 -3.95 -10.56 21.39
C GLU A 399 -3.48 -10.06 20.01
N GLN A 400 -3.45 -8.74 19.80
CA GLN A 400 -2.99 -8.11 18.56
C GLN A 400 -1.46 -8.07 18.43
N PHE A 401 -0.71 -8.35 19.51
CA PHE A 401 0.74 -8.33 19.55
C PHE A 401 1.29 -9.76 19.72
N PRO A 402 1.60 -10.48 18.62
CA PRO A 402 1.99 -11.90 18.68
C PRO A 402 3.27 -12.17 19.50
N GLN A 403 4.09 -11.13 19.72
CA GLN A 403 5.31 -11.16 20.51
C GLN A 403 5.09 -10.99 22.03
N VAL A 404 3.86 -10.68 22.44
CA VAL A 404 3.47 -10.49 23.84
C VAL A 404 2.71 -11.71 24.31
N LYS A 405 3.17 -12.34 25.39
CA LYS A 405 2.49 -13.47 26.02
C LYS A 405 2.29 -13.18 27.49
N LEU A 406 1.10 -13.47 27.98
CA LEU A 406 0.77 -13.46 29.39
C LEU A 406 0.44 -14.89 29.83
N ALA A 407 0.96 -15.29 30.99
CA ALA A 407 0.72 -16.59 31.59
C ALA A 407 0.55 -16.47 33.10
N HIS A 408 -0.16 -17.41 33.72
CA HIS A 408 -0.20 -17.51 35.17
C HIS A 408 1.07 -18.21 35.68
N VAL A 409 1.52 -17.87 36.89
CA VAL A 409 2.77 -18.43 37.48
C VAL A 409 2.77 -19.96 37.54
N ASP A 410 1.61 -20.57 37.75
CA ASP A 410 1.48 -22.03 37.84
C ASP A 410 1.58 -22.74 36.47
N ASP A 411 1.42 -22.00 35.37
CA ASP A 411 1.44 -22.55 34.01
C ASP A 411 2.82 -22.48 33.36
N VAL A 412 3.82 -21.92 34.04
CA VAL A 412 5.14 -21.64 33.44
C VAL A 412 6.23 -22.50 34.05
N ALA A 413 6.87 -23.31 33.21
CA ALA A 413 8.06 -24.06 33.57
C ALA A 413 9.27 -23.11 33.72
N VAL A 414 10.10 -23.35 34.74
CA VAL A 414 11.31 -22.54 35.07
C VAL A 414 12.29 -22.46 33.89
N GLU A 415 12.35 -23.49 33.04
CA GLU A 415 13.20 -23.55 31.86
C GLU A 415 12.83 -22.50 30.80
N THR A 416 11.58 -22.03 30.81
CA THR A 416 11.07 -21.00 29.88
C THR A 416 11.83 -19.67 30.05
N VAL A 417 12.39 -19.42 31.23
CA VAL A 417 13.12 -18.18 31.52
C VAL A 417 14.57 -18.19 31.04
N ALA A 418 15.12 -19.36 30.69
CA ALA A 418 16.49 -19.48 30.23
C ALA A 418 16.74 -18.66 28.95
N ALA A 419 15.71 -18.44 28.13
CA ALA A 419 15.78 -17.70 26.87
C ALA A 419 15.68 -16.16 27.00
N ALA A 420 15.33 -15.62 28.18
CA ALA A 420 15.18 -14.17 28.36
C ALA A 420 16.53 -13.44 28.46
N ASP A 421 16.63 -12.25 27.85
CA ASP A 421 17.78 -11.35 27.97
C ASP A 421 17.68 -10.44 29.20
N VAL A 422 16.45 -10.02 29.52
CA VAL A 422 16.12 -9.12 30.64
C VAL A 422 15.07 -9.78 31.51
N VAL A 423 15.27 -9.72 32.83
CA VAL A 423 14.33 -10.24 33.82
C VAL A 423 13.93 -9.11 34.76
N ILE A 424 12.65 -8.75 34.75
CA ILE A 424 12.03 -7.76 35.62
C ILE A 424 11.30 -8.51 36.73
N ILE A 425 11.63 -8.19 37.96
CA ILE A 425 11.06 -8.83 39.14
C ILE A 425 10.42 -7.74 40.00
N HIS A 426 9.09 -7.76 40.10
CA HIS A 426 8.33 -6.92 41.03
C HIS A 426 8.51 -7.39 42.46
N PRO A 427 8.31 -6.54 43.49
CA PRO A 427 8.26 -6.98 44.88
C PRO A 427 7.25 -8.12 45.07
N ALA A 428 7.54 -9.05 45.96
CA ALA A 428 6.56 -10.06 46.36
C ALA A 428 5.43 -9.39 47.16
N SER A 429 4.18 -9.79 46.92
CA SER A 429 3.08 -9.48 47.83
C SER A 429 3.23 -10.28 49.13
N GLU A 430 2.57 -9.84 50.20
CA GLU A 430 2.58 -10.55 51.50
C GLU A 430 2.02 -12.00 51.39
N ASP A 431 1.21 -12.28 50.37
CA ASP A 431 0.61 -13.60 50.07
C ASP A 431 1.30 -14.28 48.87
N THR A 432 2.61 -14.49 48.95
CA THR A 432 3.41 -15.11 47.88
C THR A 432 3.21 -16.64 47.84
N SER A 433 2.92 -17.22 46.66
CA SER A 433 2.77 -18.68 46.54
C SER A 433 4.13 -19.41 46.54
N GLU A 434 4.15 -20.70 46.88
CA GLU A 434 5.39 -21.51 46.80
C GLU A 434 5.94 -21.58 45.37
N SER A 435 5.06 -21.65 44.36
CA SER A 435 5.42 -21.58 42.93
C SER A 435 6.16 -20.29 42.60
N GLU A 436 5.67 -19.15 43.11
CA GLU A 436 6.27 -17.84 42.88
C GLU A 436 7.64 -17.72 43.56
N VAL A 437 7.78 -18.20 44.80
CA VAL A 437 9.06 -18.22 45.52
C VAL A 437 10.09 -19.06 44.78
N ALA A 438 9.73 -20.28 44.37
CA ALA A 438 10.60 -21.18 43.62
C ALA A 438 11.07 -20.57 42.29
N LEU A 439 10.15 -19.95 41.55
CA LEU A 439 10.47 -19.27 40.30
C LEU A 439 11.41 -18.08 40.53
N ARG A 440 11.13 -17.21 41.51
CA ARG A 440 11.98 -16.07 41.87
C ARG A 440 13.39 -16.49 42.30
N GLU A 441 13.51 -17.59 43.04
CA GLU A 441 14.82 -18.13 43.43
C GLU A 441 15.58 -18.70 42.22
N ALA A 442 14.90 -19.43 41.34
CA ALA A 442 15.50 -19.94 40.11
C ALA A 442 15.99 -18.80 39.21
N LEU A 443 15.24 -17.71 39.08
CA LEU A 443 15.63 -16.50 38.34
C LEU A 443 16.91 -15.87 38.90
N LYS A 444 17.02 -15.76 40.22
CA LYS A 444 18.22 -15.24 40.90
C LYS A 444 19.44 -16.14 40.64
N GLN A 445 19.24 -17.46 40.54
CA GLN A 445 20.33 -18.42 40.28
C GLN A 445 20.75 -18.48 38.80
N GLN A 446 19.79 -18.43 37.88
CA GLN A 446 20.04 -18.47 36.43
C GLN A 446 20.50 -17.12 35.85
N GLY A 447 20.28 -16.01 36.55
CA GLY A 447 20.62 -14.66 36.09
C GLY A 447 22.12 -14.31 36.02
N ARG A 448 23.03 -15.28 36.20
CA ARG A 448 24.48 -15.07 36.00
C ARG A 448 24.75 -14.76 34.51
N GLY A 449 24.80 -13.47 34.18
CA GLY A 449 25.03 -12.96 32.82
C GLY A 449 23.83 -12.23 32.18
N LYS A 450 22.71 -12.08 32.90
CA LYS A 450 21.51 -11.37 32.42
C LYS A 450 21.33 -10.02 33.12
N THR A 451 20.60 -9.10 32.49
CA THR A 451 20.19 -7.85 33.15
C THR A 451 19.01 -8.15 34.07
N ILE A 452 19.26 -8.18 35.38
CA ILE A 452 18.20 -8.29 36.38
C ILE A 452 17.78 -6.89 36.81
N VAL A 453 16.49 -6.66 36.70
CA VAL A 453 15.81 -5.46 37.17
C VAL A 453 15.02 -5.85 38.41
N GLN A 454 15.32 -5.18 39.53
CA GLN A 454 14.46 -5.21 40.70
C GLN A 454 13.79 -3.86 40.83
N LEU A 455 12.46 -3.86 40.75
CA LEU A 455 11.68 -2.67 41.03
C LEU A 455 11.59 -2.52 42.54
N LEU A 456 12.05 -1.37 43.04
CA LEU A 456 11.90 -0.98 44.43
C LEU A 456 10.57 -0.22 44.54
N THR A 457 9.80 -0.54 45.57
CA THR A 457 8.52 0.11 45.93
C THR A 457 8.65 1.62 46.06
#